data_AF-A0A2G5KFA7-F1
#
_entry.id   AF-A0A2G5KFA7-F1
#
_cell.length_a   1.000
_cell.length_b   1.000
_cell.length_c   1.000
_cell.angle_alpha   90.00
_cell.angle_beta   90.00
_cell.angle_gamma   90.00
#
_symmetry.space_group_name_H-M   'P 1'
#
loop_
_entity.id
_entity.type
_entity.pdbx_description
1 polymer ?
#
loop_
_entity_poly.entity_id
_entity_poly.type
_entity_poly.pdbx_seq_one_letter_code
_entity_poly.pdbx_strand_id
1 'polypeptide(L)'
;MDPRIILGKILQRFSDKGFCQVSGYNKFKYLRENKNAVYVGREKGKDTRIGFGKVIIGIEALQLNPDLYNAGPNALRKFGITHVNSPVWSLLHLMAMEDYK
;
A
#
# COMPACT_ATOMS: atom_id res chain seq x y z
N MET A 1 3.78 15.97 2.37
CA MET A 1 2.31 16.07 2.19
C MET A 1 1.54 15.36 3.31
N ASP A 2 0.30 15.73 3.64
CA ASP A 2 -0.51 15.00 4.66
C ASP A 2 -0.72 13.52 4.23
N PRO A 3 -0.44 12.52 5.11
CA PRO A 3 -0.60 11.11 4.80
C PRO A 3 -2.00 10.71 4.30
N ARG A 4 -3.06 11.40 4.75
CA ARG A 4 -4.45 11.14 4.33
C ARG A 4 -4.70 11.59 2.90
N ILE A 5 -4.03 12.65 2.45
CA ILE A 5 -4.10 13.09 1.04
C ILE A 5 -3.41 12.06 0.15
N ILE A 6 -2.23 11.57 0.55
CA ILE A 6 -1.51 10.52 -0.18
C ILE A 6 -2.35 9.24 -0.23
N LEU A 7 -2.96 8.84 0.89
CA LEU A 7 -3.88 7.70 0.93
C LEU A 7 -5.01 7.85 -0.09
N GLY A 8 -5.66 9.02 -0.15
CA GLY A 8 -6.71 9.30 -1.13
C GLY A 8 -6.23 9.10 -2.57
N LYS A 9 -5.03 9.60 -2.91
CA LYS A 9 -4.42 9.40 -4.23
C LYS A 9 -4.08 7.93 -4.53
N ILE A 10 -3.56 7.20 -3.55
CA ILE A 10 -3.28 5.75 -3.67
C ILE A 10 -4.58 5.00 -3.97
N LEU A 11 -5.66 5.28 -3.22
CA LEU A 11 -6.96 4.62 -3.41
C LEU A 11 -7.56 4.95 -4.77
N GLN A 12 -7.50 6.22 -5.19
CA GLN A 12 -7.94 6.64 -6.52
C GLN A 12 -7.21 5.87 -7.62
N ARG A 13 -5.87 5.88 -7.61
CA ARG A 13 -5.07 5.14 -8.59
C ARG A 13 -5.32 3.64 -8.56
N PHE A 14 -5.56 3.07 -7.37
CA PHE A 14 -5.81 1.65 -7.21
C PHE A 14 -7.15 1.25 -7.84
N SER A 15 -8.19 2.06 -7.62
CA SER A 15 -9.51 1.89 -8.21
C SER A 15 -9.45 2.04 -9.74
N ASP A 16 -8.80 3.10 -10.23
CA ASP A 16 -8.68 3.38 -11.67
C ASP A 16 -7.90 2.29 -12.42
N LYS A 17 -6.81 1.79 -11.82
CA LYS A 17 -5.98 0.73 -12.41
C LYS A 17 -6.59 -0.67 -12.24
N GLY A 18 -7.45 -0.85 -11.25
CA GLY A 18 -8.04 -2.15 -10.88
C GLY A 18 -7.08 -3.15 -10.22
N PHE A 19 -5.80 -2.82 -10.07
CA PHE A 19 -4.80 -3.65 -9.37
C PHE A 19 -3.55 -2.86 -8.96
N CYS A 20 -2.77 -3.43 -8.04
CA CYS A 20 -1.42 -2.97 -7.70
C CYS A 20 -0.43 -4.14 -7.75
N GLN A 21 0.78 -3.85 -8.22
CA GLN A 21 1.87 -4.82 -8.34
C GLN A 21 3.20 -4.08 -8.45
N VAL A 22 4.19 -4.52 -7.69
CA VAL A 22 5.60 -4.18 -7.91
C VAL A 22 6.22 -5.29 -8.76
N SER A 23 7.04 -4.94 -9.74
CA SER A 23 7.70 -5.94 -10.60
C SER A 23 8.46 -6.97 -9.76
N GLY A 24 8.30 -8.26 -10.05
CA GLY A 24 8.85 -9.37 -9.26
C GLY A 24 8.04 -9.75 -8.01
N TYR A 25 6.94 -9.07 -7.70
CA TYR A 25 6.04 -9.39 -6.59
C TYR A 25 4.63 -9.78 -7.06
N ASN A 26 3.85 -10.34 -6.15
CA ASN A 26 2.45 -10.74 -6.40
C ASN A 26 1.59 -9.55 -6.80
N LYS A 27 0.61 -9.80 -7.67
CA LYS A 27 -0.44 -8.84 -8.03
C LYS A 27 -1.58 -8.89 -7.03
N PHE A 28 -2.12 -7.72 -6.71
CA PHE A 28 -3.30 -7.59 -5.85
C PHE A 28 -4.40 -6.83 -6.59
N LYS A 29 -5.57 -7.46 -6.73
CA LYS A 29 -6.71 -6.86 -7.42
C LYS A 29 -7.46 -5.90 -6.50
N TYR A 30 -7.90 -4.78 -7.02
CA TYR A 30 -8.85 -3.91 -6.34
C TYR A 30 -10.24 -4.57 -6.32
N LEU A 31 -10.86 -4.68 -5.14
CA LEU A 31 -12.22 -5.22 -5.01
C LEU A 31 -13.23 -4.14 -4.66
N ARG A 32 -12.95 -3.39 -3.58
CA ARG A 32 -13.74 -2.27 -3.06
C ARG A 32 -13.00 -1.62 -1.89
N GLU A 33 -13.36 -0.40 -1.54
CA GLU A 33 -13.10 0.18 -0.23
C GLU A 33 -14.39 0.49 0.53
N ASN A 34 -14.25 0.78 1.81
CA ASN A 34 -15.27 1.42 2.61
C ASN A 34 -14.64 2.58 3.39
N LYS A 35 -15.36 3.10 4.39
CA LYS A 35 -14.93 4.26 5.18
C LYS A 35 -13.58 4.08 5.92
N ASN A 36 -13.09 2.86 6.11
CA ASN A 36 -11.89 2.63 6.94
C ASN A 36 -10.91 1.57 6.42
N ALA A 37 -11.19 0.95 5.27
CA ALA A 37 -10.35 -0.10 4.72
C ALA A 37 -10.55 -0.29 3.22
N VAL A 38 -9.52 -0.82 2.59
CA VAL A 38 -9.57 -1.36 1.23
C VAL A 38 -9.51 -2.88 1.27
N TYR A 39 -10.28 -3.53 0.40
CA TYR A 39 -10.31 -4.97 0.22
C TYR A 39 -9.54 -5.32 -1.05
N VAL A 40 -8.55 -6.19 -0.91
CA VAL A 40 -7.69 -6.61 -2.03
C VAL A 40 -7.87 -8.09 -2.32
N GLY A 41 -8.03 -8.41 -3.60
CA GLY A 41 -8.04 -9.78 -4.10
C GLY A 41 -6.62 -10.29 -4.28
N ARG A 42 -6.37 -11.53 -3.87
CA ARG A 42 -5.09 -12.21 -4.08
C ARG A 42 -5.20 -13.19 -5.24
N GLU A 43 -4.13 -13.35 -6.01
CA GLU A 43 -4.04 -14.41 -7.03
C GLU A 43 -4.18 -15.81 -6.40
N LYS A 44 -3.60 -15.97 -5.20
CA LYS A 44 -3.68 -17.20 -4.40
C LYS A 44 -4.04 -16.84 -2.96
N GLY A 45 -5.03 -17.54 -2.42
CA GLY A 45 -5.46 -17.39 -1.03
C GLY A 45 -6.71 -16.52 -0.87
N LYS A 46 -6.91 -16.02 0.35
CA LYS A 46 -8.11 -15.27 0.73
C LYS A 46 -7.96 -13.78 0.47
N ASP A 47 -9.05 -13.16 0.03
CA ASP A 47 -9.19 -11.71 -0.04
C ASP A 47 -8.83 -11.09 1.31
N THR A 48 -8.10 -9.98 1.25
CA THR A 48 -7.50 -9.36 2.43
C THR A 48 -8.05 -7.97 2.64
N ARG A 49 -8.56 -7.74 3.85
CA ARG A 49 -8.90 -6.40 4.31
C ARG A 49 -7.65 -5.69 4.82
N ILE A 50 -7.41 -4.47 4.34
CA ILE A 50 -6.31 -3.61 4.75
C ILE A 50 -6.91 -2.33 5.32
N GLY A 51 -6.78 -2.13 6.63
CA GLY A 51 -7.22 -0.88 7.26
C GLY A 51 -6.39 0.30 6.80
N PHE A 52 -7.04 1.44 6.59
CA PHE A 52 -6.37 2.69 6.17
C PHE A 52 -5.24 3.10 7.12
N GLY A 53 -5.38 2.83 8.43
CA GLY A 53 -4.31 3.07 9.40
C GLY A 53 -3.00 2.34 9.05
N LYS A 54 -3.05 1.13 8.49
CA LYS A 54 -1.83 0.41 8.07
C LYS A 54 -1.19 1.02 6.82
N VAL A 55 -2.02 1.53 5.91
CA VAL A 55 -1.52 2.22 4.71
C VAL A 55 -0.89 3.56 5.12
N ILE A 56 -1.54 4.31 6.03
CA ILE A 56 -1.04 5.55 6.61
C ILE A 56 0.32 5.32 7.30
N ILE A 57 0.45 4.30 8.15
CA ILE A 57 1.74 3.95 8.77
C ILE A 57 2.81 3.68 7.70
N GLY A 58 2.45 3.01 6.60
CA GLY A 58 3.36 2.78 5.48
C GLY A 58 3.76 4.05 4.74
N ILE A 59 2.82 4.99 4.56
CA ILE A 59 3.07 6.31 3.99
C ILE A 59 4.03 7.08 4.90
N GLU A 60 3.71 7.24 6.18
CA GLU A 60 4.54 7.94 7.17
C GLU A 60 5.95 7.34 7.26
N ALA A 61 6.07 6.01 7.17
CA ALA A 61 7.35 5.33 7.13
C ALA A 61 8.21 5.72 5.92
N LEU A 62 7.60 5.92 4.74
CA LEU A 62 8.30 6.40 3.54
C LEU A 62 8.66 7.88 3.62
N GLN A 63 7.79 8.70 4.22
CA GLN A 63 8.06 10.11 4.45
C GLN A 63 9.25 10.32 5.39
N LEU A 64 9.34 9.49 6.44
CA LEU A 64 10.44 9.51 7.40
C LEU A 64 11.72 8.90 6.85
N ASN A 65 11.61 7.84 6.04
CA ASN A 65 12.75 7.10 5.51
C ASN A 65 12.53 6.74 4.02
N PRO A 66 12.93 7.62 3.08
CA PRO A 66 12.82 7.39 1.64
C PRO A 66 13.45 6.09 1.14
N ASP A 67 14.58 5.67 1.71
CA ASP A 67 15.30 4.46 1.29
C ASP A 67 14.46 3.19 1.47
N LEU A 68 13.45 3.27 2.35
CA LEU A 68 12.48 2.21 2.52
C LEU A 68 11.86 1.82 1.18
N TYR A 69 11.58 2.77 0.26
CA TYR A 69 10.93 2.58 -1.06
C TYR A 69 11.56 1.46 -1.89
N ASN A 70 12.85 1.18 -1.72
CA ASN A 70 13.57 0.14 -2.47
C ASN A 70 13.93 -1.09 -1.63
N ALA A 71 13.60 -1.12 -0.34
CA ALA A 71 13.98 -2.17 0.60
C ALA A 71 13.07 -3.42 0.57
N GLY A 72 11.92 -3.33 -0.12
CA GLY A 72 10.96 -4.42 -0.25
C GLY A 72 9.98 -4.55 0.93
N PRO A 73 8.97 -5.43 0.80
CA PRO A 73 7.83 -5.47 1.72
C PRO A 73 8.19 -5.89 3.15
N ASN A 74 9.27 -6.64 3.36
CA ASN A 74 9.69 -7.04 4.70
C ASN A 74 10.17 -5.86 5.54
N ALA A 75 10.64 -4.78 4.91
CA ALA A 75 11.09 -3.60 5.63
C ALA A 75 9.95 -2.86 6.34
N LEU A 76 8.68 -3.07 5.93
CA LEU A 76 7.50 -2.52 6.63
C LEU A 76 7.24 -3.18 8.00
N ARG A 77 7.83 -4.34 8.29
CA ARG A 77 7.61 -5.05 9.56
C ARG A 77 8.12 -4.27 10.75
N LYS A 78 9.21 -3.49 10.59
CA LYS A 78 9.77 -2.63 11.65
C LYS A 78 8.81 -1.49 12.07
N PHE A 79 7.80 -1.21 11.24
CA PHE A 79 6.74 -0.25 11.52
C PHE A 79 5.41 -0.93 11.93
N GLY A 80 5.45 -2.20 12.33
CA GLY A 80 4.26 -2.92 12.83
C GLY A 80 3.34 -3.51 11.74
N ILE A 81 3.73 -3.47 10.47
CA ILE A 81 2.96 -4.07 9.37
C ILE A 81 3.51 -5.47 9.09
N THR A 82 2.98 -6.50 9.75
CA THR A 82 3.52 -7.88 9.68
C THR A 82 2.81 -8.79 8.67
N HIS A 83 1.48 -8.91 8.73
CA HIS A 83 0.72 -9.91 7.94
C HIS A 83 0.19 -9.43 6.58
N VAL A 84 0.27 -8.12 6.33
CA VAL A 84 -0.23 -7.48 5.11
C VAL A 84 0.82 -6.58 4.48
N ASN A 85 2.09 -6.87 4.76
CA ASN A 85 3.21 -6.06 4.31
C ASN A 85 3.32 -6.04 2.79
N SER A 86 3.21 -7.19 2.10
CA SER A 86 3.27 -7.23 0.63
C SER A 86 2.17 -6.43 -0.09
N PRO A 87 0.88 -6.55 0.25
CA PRO A 87 -0.13 -5.73 -0.40
C PRO A 87 -0.06 -4.26 0.02
N VAL A 88 0.30 -3.93 1.26
CA VAL A 88 0.54 -2.51 1.65
C VAL A 88 1.69 -1.95 0.83
N TRP A 89 2.80 -2.68 0.71
CA TRP A 89 3.93 -2.30 -0.11
C TRP A 89 3.56 -2.01 -1.56
N SER A 90 2.75 -2.88 -2.15
CA SER A 90 2.28 -2.74 -3.53
C SER A 90 1.35 -1.54 -3.71
N LEU A 91 0.54 -1.20 -2.69
CA LEU A 91 -0.27 0.02 -2.69
C LEU A 91 0.61 1.27 -2.65
N LEU A 92 1.66 1.28 -1.84
CA LEU A 92 2.58 2.41 -1.78
C LEU A 92 3.27 2.68 -3.13
N HIS A 93 3.52 1.63 -3.92
CA HIS A 93 4.13 1.74 -5.26
C HIS A 93 3.15 2.15 -6.37
N LEU A 94 1.90 2.49 -6.04
CA LEU A 94 1.00 3.14 -7.00
C LEU A 94 1.36 4.62 -7.21
N MET A 95 2.14 5.19 -6.31
CA MET A 95 2.68 6.55 -6.38
C MET A 95 4.20 6.48 -6.59
N ALA A 96 4.78 7.49 -7.21
CA ALA A 96 6.23 7.61 -7.31
C ALA A 96 6.82 8.06 -5.96
N MET A 97 8.12 7.84 -5.73
CA MET A 97 8.75 8.21 -4.45
C MET A 97 8.65 9.73 -4.17
N GLU A 98 8.67 10.54 -5.22
CA GLU A 98 8.57 11.99 -5.15
C GLU A 98 7.22 12.46 -4.59
N ASP A 99 6.16 11.67 -4.78
CA ASP A 99 4.81 11.99 -4.31
C ASP A 99 4.67 11.90 -2.77
N TYR A 100 5.66 11.32 -2.09
CA TYR A 100 5.67 11.18 -0.62
C TYR A 100 6.23 12.42 0.10
N LYS A 101 6.89 13.34 -0.62
CA LYS A 101 7.47 14.54 -0.02
C LYS A 101 6.41 15.51 0.53
#